data_AF-A0A2S3X4J2-F1
#
_entry.id   AF-A0A2S3X4J2-F1
#
_cell.length_a   1.000
_cell.length_b   1.000
_cell.length_c   1.000
_cell.angle_alpha   90.00
_cell.angle_beta   90.00
_cell.angle_gamma   90.00
#
_symmetry.space_group_name_H-M   'P 1'
#
loop_
_entity.id
_entity.type
_entity.pdbx_description
1 polymer ?
#
loop_
_entity_poly.entity_id
_entity_poly.type
_entity_poly.pdbx_seq_one_letter_code
_entity_poly.pdbx_strand_id
1 'polypeptide(L)'
;MNSKVLQLPKNPLGRDFVVGDIHFKITDLHRGLHALGFDKAKDRLIAVGDLIDRGPGVLDGLKLLGEPWFFSVQGNHERMLIDAYEANPNARYSAHGAGWWMTIADESKAMIIGKLRSLPIAIEVQSDRGVVGVVHADVPTGMAWSTFLEQLNNSAMEEIALWGRDRIVKHHREGVPGVWRVCTGHTWIPRPLRLGNVLALDVTGGADGSLAIYSIQEDKIFIDGVATSIDQAECLSEQLEELEQRAEALKTTVNSNKLIETQVQAAELESLVKLVSSMWQEVREGLEEQQRLLNALHGLSLTTGERRGAKLDELCAKHENTQVEALLRRLLG
;
A
#
# COMPACT_ATOMS: atom_id res chain seq x y z
N MET A 1 -18.91 -10.06 -21.37
CA MET A 1 -18.25 -10.39 -20.09
C MET A 1 -17.18 -9.35 -19.90
N ASN A 2 -17.23 -8.56 -18.81
CA ASN A 2 -16.13 -7.65 -18.51
C ASN A 2 -14.90 -8.49 -18.16
N SER A 3 -13.73 -8.09 -18.64
CA SER A 3 -12.48 -8.74 -18.27
C SER A 3 -12.27 -8.58 -16.77
N LYS A 4 -12.04 -9.68 -16.04
CA LYS A 4 -11.67 -9.64 -14.61
C LYS A 4 -10.30 -9.00 -14.38
N VAL A 5 -9.51 -8.82 -15.44
CA VAL A 5 -8.19 -8.20 -15.39
C VAL A 5 -8.16 -6.99 -16.30
N LEU A 6 -7.70 -5.86 -15.78
CA LEU A 6 -7.43 -4.66 -16.57
C LEU A 6 -5.92 -4.47 -16.74
N GLN A 7 -5.51 -4.22 -17.97
CA GLN A 7 -4.12 -4.00 -18.35
C GLN A 7 -3.89 -2.52 -18.60
N LEU A 8 -3.04 -1.90 -17.80
CA LEU A 8 -2.61 -0.53 -17.96
C LEU A 8 -1.21 -0.51 -18.60
N PRO A 9 -1.06 0.05 -19.81
CA PRO A 9 0.26 0.22 -20.40
C PRO A 9 1.07 1.20 -19.56
N LYS A 10 2.37 1.23 -19.81
CA LYS A 10 3.28 2.19 -19.18
C LYS A 10 2.77 3.60 -19.40
N ASN A 11 2.83 4.45 -18.36
CA ASN A 11 2.53 5.87 -18.46
C ASN A 11 3.79 6.66 -18.85
N PRO A 12 3.95 7.12 -20.10
CA PRO A 12 5.11 7.91 -20.49
C PRO A 12 4.95 9.41 -20.16
N LEU A 13 3.75 9.86 -19.79
CA LEU A 13 3.43 11.29 -19.61
C LEU A 13 3.46 11.74 -18.15
N GLY A 14 3.28 10.81 -17.21
CA GLY A 14 3.25 11.08 -15.78
C GLY A 14 3.64 9.88 -14.94
N ARG A 15 3.25 9.94 -13.67
CA ARG A 15 3.52 8.93 -12.64
C ARG A 15 2.29 8.08 -12.37
N ASP A 16 2.51 6.88 -11.87
CA ASP A 16 1.46 5.97 -11.46
C ASP A 16 1.59 5.72 -9.96
N PHE A 17 0.48 5.90 -9.26
CA PHE A 17 0.40 5.72 -7.82
C PHE A 17 -0.59 4.61 -7.48
N VAL A 18 -0.29 3.81 -6.47
CA VAL A 18 -1.22 2.83 -5.90
C VAL A 18 -1.62 3.27 -4.50
N VAL A 19 -2.92 3.31 -4.20
CA VAL A 19 -3.42 3.68 -2.87
C VAL A 19 -4.10 2.50 -2.19
N GLY A 20 -3.91 2.39 -0.87
CA GLY A 20 -4.64 1.45 -0.01
C GLY A 20 -6.15 1.73 0.04
N ASP A 21 -6.87 0.98 0.87
CA ASP A 21 -8.32 1.06 1.06
C ASP A 21 -8.73 2.51 1.35
N ILE A 22 -9.73 3.03 0.62
CA ILE A 22 -10.09 4.45 0.68
C ILE A 22 -11.25 4.68 1.64
N HIS A 23 -12.26 3.81 1.64
CA HIS A 23 -13.46 3.89 2.48
C HIS A 23 -14.05 5.32 2.53
N PHE A 24 -14.31 5.92 1.38
CA PHE A 24 -14.81 7.30 1.25
C PHE A 24 -14.03 8.40 1.98
N LYS A 25 -12.75 8.18 2.30
CA LYS A 25 -11.85 9.19 2.88
C LYS A 25 -11.30 10.14 1.83
N ILE A 26 -12.20 10.76 1.07
CA ILE A 26 -11.87 11.54 -0.13
C ILE A 26 -11.06 12.80 0.21
N THR A 27 -11.34 13.43 1.35
CA THR A 27 -10.55 14.56 1.85
C THR A 27 -9.11 14.16 2.14
N ASP A 28 -8.89 13.03 2.82
CA ASP A 28 -7.56 12.51 3.12
C ASP A 28 -6.83 12.10 1.85
N LEU A 29 -7.55 11.48 0.90
CA LEU A 29 -7.01 11.11 -0.40
C LEU A 29 -6.49 12.34 -1.14
N HIS A 30 -7.32 13.38 -1.27
CA HIS A 30 -6.91 14.62 -1.93
C HIS A 30 -5.76 15.33 -1.20
N ARG A 31 -5.73 15.31 0.14
CA ARG A 31 -4.61 15.84 0.91
C ARG A 31 -3.31 15.10 0.60
N GLY A 32 -3.33 13.77 0.59
CA GLY A 32 -2.17 12.94 0.25
C GLY A 32 -1.68 13.16 -1.18
N LEU A 33 -2.60 13.15 -2.16
CA LEU A 33 -2.26 13.43 -3.56
C LEU A 33 -1.70 14.84 -3.76
N HIS A 34 -2.26 15.84 -3.09
CA HIS A 34 -1.75 17.21 -3.14
C HIS A 34 -0.33 17.31 -2.58
N ALA A 35 -0.04 16.65 -1.46
CA ALA A 35 1.30 16.62 -0.87
C ALA A 35 2.34 15.96 -1.80
N LEU A 36 1.93 15.00 -2.63
CA LEU A 36 2.76 14.35 -3.65
C LEU A 36 2.84 15.13 -4.98
N GLY A 37 2.18 16.29 -5.06
CA GLY A 37 2.09 17.10 -6.28
C GLY A 37 1.44 16.34 -7.44
N PHE A 38 0.40 15.53 -7.18
CA PHE A 38 -0.29 14.73 -8.18
C PHE A 38 -0.94 15.61 -9.27
N ASP A 39 -0.61 15.34 -10.53
CA ASP A 39 -1.15 16.04 -11.71
C ASP A 39 -2.22 15.18 -12.39
N LYS A 40 -3.50 15.49 -12.16
CA LYS A 40 -4.66 14.75 -12.74
C LYS A 40 -4.66 14.71 -14.27
N ALA A 41 -3.89 15.54 -14.96
CA ALA A 41 -3.80 15.53 -16.42
C ALA A 41 -2.77 14.51 -16.95
N LYS A 42 -1.89 13.98 -16.10
CA LYS A 42 -0.75 13.13 -16.50
C LYS A 42 -0.58 11.89 -15.63
N ASP A 43 -0.82 12.03 -14.33
CA ASP A 43 -0.65 10.98 -13.36
C ASP A 43 -1.90 10.08 -13.30
N ARG A 44 -1.72 8.81 -12.92
CA ARG A 44 -2.81 7.87 -12.67
C ARG A 44 -2.77 7.41 -11.21
N LEU A 45 -3.95 7.26 -10.62
CA LEU A 45 -4.13 6.66 -9.31
C LEU A 45 -4.87 5.32 -9.46
N ILE A 46 -4.30 4.27 -8.89
CA ILE A 46 -4.85 2.92 -8.90
C ILE A 46 -5.18 2.54 -7.45
N ALA A 47 -6.45 2.30 -7.12
CA ALA A 47 -6.84 1.85 -5.78
C ALA A 47 -6.86 0.32 -5.69
N VAL A 48 -6.48 -0.19 -4.52
CA VAL A 48 -6.58 -1.62 -4.15
C VAL A 48 -8.03 -2.06 -3.87
N GLY A 49 -9.04 -1.25 -4.16
CA GLY A 49 -10.45 -1.53 -3.84
C GLY A 49 -10.87 -0.90 -2.53
N ASP A 50 -12.04 -1.30 -2.02
CA ASP A 50 -12.65 -0.76 -0.80
C ASP A 50 -12.71 0.77 -0.86
N LEU A 51 -13.28 1.27 -1.96
CA LEU A 51 -13.54 2.68 -2.15
C LEU A 51 -14.74 3.13 -1.30
N ILE A 52 -15.73 2.26 -1.16
CA ILE A 52 -16.99 2.56 -0.49
C ILE A 52 -16.98 2.21 1.00
N ASP A 53 -18.07 2.58 1.66
CA ASP A 53 -18.37 2.33 3.07
C ASP A 53 -17.52 3.12 4.06
N ARG A 54 -18.01 3.15 5.32
CA ARG A 54 -17.35 3.62 6.55
C ARG A 54 -16.98 5.10 6.65
N GLY A 55 -16.41 5.73 5.62
CA GLY A 55 -16.05 7.15 5.65
C GLY A 55 -17.12 8.09 5.11
N PRO A 56 -16.89 9.42 5.22
CA PRO A 56 -17.93 10.43 5.04
C PRO A 56 -18.13 10.90 3.58
N GLY A 57 -17.14 10.75 2.71
CA GLY A 57 -17.10 11.32 1.36
C GLY A 57 -17.87 10.53 0.30
N VAL A 58 -19.13 10.16 0.57
CA VAL A 58 -19.92 9.24 -0.27
C VAL A 58 -20.06 9.72 -1.71
N LEU A 59 -20.58 10.94 -1.93
CA LEU A 59 -20.83 11.44 -3.28
C LEU A 59 -19.54 11.65 -4.07
N ASP A 60 -18.50 12.19 -3.42
CA ASP A 60 -17.23 12.45 -4.11
C ASP A 60 -16.47 11.16 -4.39
N GLY A 61 -16.60 10.14 -3.54
CA GLY A 61 -16.05 8.81 -3.78
C GLY A 61 -16.72 8.12 -4.96
N LEU A 62 -18.05 8.20 -5.06
CA LEU A 62 -18.76 7.67 -6.23
C LEU A 62 -18.40 8.41 -7.53
N LYS A 63 -18.17 9.72 -7.48
CA LYS A 63 -17.69 10.49 -8.65
C LYS A 63 -16.30 10.05 -9.10
N LEU A 64 -15.44 9.65 -8.16
CA LEU A 64 -14.08 9.19 -8.44
C LEU A 64 -14.04 8.03 -9.45
N LEU A 65 -15.03 7.14 -9.42
CA LEU A 65 -15.19 6.02 -10.38
C LEU A 65 -15.39 6.47 -11.83
N GLY A 66 -15.71 7.75 -12.07
CA GLY A 66 -15.85 8.35 -13.39
C GLY A 66 -14.65 9.18 -13.85
N GLU A 67 -13.65 9.38 -12.99
CA GLU A 67 -12.48 10.20 -13.31
C GLU A 67 -11.48 9.43 -14.20
N PRO A 68 -10.96 10.04 -15.28
CA PRO A 68 -10.11 9.34 -16.25
C PRO A 68 -8.72 8.97 -15.72
N TRP A 69 -8.30 9.61 -14.64
CA TRP A 69 -7.02 9.37 -13.95
C TRP A 69 -7.16 8.35 -12.81
N PHE A 70 -8.37 7.87 -12.50
CA PHE A 70 -8.62 6.94 -11.40
C PHE A 70 -9.02 5.55 -11.89
N PHE A 71 -8.38 4.54 -11.32
CA PHE A 71 -8.64 3.14 -11.56
C PHE A 71 -8.78 2.45 -10.21
N SER A 72 -9.60 1.40 -10.12
CA SER A 72 -9.74 0.61 -8.89
C SER A 72 -9.95 -0.85 -9.26
N VAL A 73 -9.38 -1.75 -8.48
CA VAL A 73 -9.91 -3.11 -8.43
C VAL A 73 -11.21 -3.14 -7.63
N GLN A 74 -12.02 -4.18 -7.82
CA GLN A 74 -13.17 -4.46 -6.97
C GLN A 74 -12.65 -4.94 -5.63
N GLY A 75 -13.02 -4.23 -4.57
CA GLY A 75 -12.74 -4.64 -3.23
C GLY A 75 -13.88 -5.44 -2.62
N ASN A 76 -13.72 -5.59 -1.34
CA ASN A 76 -14.48 -6.42 -0.46
C ASN A 76 -15.88 -5.92 -0.19
N HIS A 77 -15.90 -4.65 0.16
CA HIS A 77 -17.10 -3.90 0.42
C HIS A 77 -17.92 -3.72 -0.86
N GLU A 78 -17.28 -3.48 -2.02
CA GLU A 78 -17.98 -3.44 -3.30
C GLU A 78 -18.70 -4.76 -3.60
N ARG A 79 -18.03 -5.91 -3.42
CA ARG A 79 -18.64 -7.21 -3.69
C ARG A 79 -19.85 -7.48 -2.78
N MET A 80 -19.72 -7.24 -1.48
CA MET A 80 -20.81 -7.45 -0.53
C MET A 80 -22.05 -6.59 -0.87
N LEU A 81 -21.85 -5.35 -1.30
CA LEU A 81 -22.95 -4.47 -1.73
C LEU A 81 -23.60 -4.95 -3.03
N ILE A 82 -22.79 -5.38 -4.01
CA ILE A 82 -23.29 -5.97 -5.28
C ILE A 82 -24.15 -7.18 -4.98
N ASP A 83 -23.63 -8.14 -4.20
CA ASP A 83 -24.34 -9.39 -3.88
C ASP A 83 -25.64 -9.12 -3.12
N ALA A 84 -25.63 -8.19 -2.16
CA ALA A 84 -26.82 -7.80 -1.43
C ALA A 84 -27.91 -7.19 -2.34
N TYR A 85 -27.51 -6.31 -3.26
CA TYR A 85 -28.43 -5.69 -4.21
C TYR A 85 -28.98 -6.71 -5.22
N GLU A 86 -28.16 -7.63 -5.72
CA GLU A 86 -28.58 -8.66 -6.65
C GLU A 86 -29.52 -9.69 -6.01
N ALA A 87 -29.29 -10.02 -4.74
CA ALA A 87 -30.18 -10.90 -3.98
C ALA A 87 -31.57 -10.27 -3.78
N ASN A 88 -31.64 -8.97 -3.47
CA ASN A 88 -32.90 -8.23 -3.39
C ASN A 88 -32.68 -6.70 -3.49
N PRO A 89 -32.97 -6.07 -4.65
CA PRO A 89 -32.79 -4.62 -4.84
C PRO A 89 -33.59 -3.74 -3.87
N ASN A 90 -34.69 -4.27 -3.34
CA ASN A 90 -35.60 -3.56 -2.43
C ASN A 90 -35.26 -3.80 -0.95
N ALA A 91 -34.32 -4.71 -0.65
CA ALA A 91 -33.91 -4.95 0.72
C ALA A 91 -33.10 -3.76 1.26
N ARG A 92 -33.31 -3.47 2.55
CA ARG A 92 -32.44 -2.54 3.27
C ARG A 92 -31.09 -3.21 3.50
N TYR A 93 -30.00 -2.56 3.10
CA TYR A 93 -28.64 -3.00 3.36
C TYR A 93 -27.85 -1.87 4.03
N SER A 94 -27.23 -2.19 5.16
CA SER A 94 -26.42 -1.26 5.94
C SER A 94 -25.32 -1.98 6.73
N ALA A 95 -25.05 -3.25 6.41
CA ALA A 95 -24.01 -4.04 7.07
C ALA A 95 -22.63 -3.50 6.70
N HIS A 96 -21.62 -3.84 7.52
CA HIS A 96 -20.21 -3.54 7.24
C HIS A 96 -19.89 -2.06 6.90
N GLY A 97 -20.68 -1.10 7.40
CA GLY A 97 -20.43 0.33 7.15
C GLY A 97 -21.14 0.88 5.91
N ALA A 98 -21.99 0.10 5.24
CA ALA A 98 -22.79 0.52 4.09
C ALA A 98 -24.04 1.35 4.47
N GLY A 99 -24.04 2.03 5.62
CA GLY A 99 -25.18 2.85 6.07
C GLY A 99 -25.55 3.97 5.09
N TRP A 100 -24.58 4.47 4.33
CA TRP A 100 -24.77 5.45 3.26
C TRP A 100 -25.67 4.93 2.14
N TRP A 101 -25.77 3.62 1.92
CA TRP A 101 -26.56 3.06 0.83
C TRP A 101 -28.06 3.40 0.96
N MET A 102 -28.52 3.58 2.20
CA MET A 102 -29.89 3.99 2.51
C MET A 102 -30.18 5.46 2.17
N THR A 103 -29.16 6.29 1.94
CA THR A 103 -29.32 7.70 1.57
C THR A 103 -29.34 7.91 0.05
N ILE A 104 -29.00 6.87 -0.71
CA ILE A 104 -29.03 6.89 -2.18
C ILE A 104 -30.45 6.69 -2.68
N ALA A 105 -30.89 7.56 -3.59
CA ALA A 105 -32.18 7.44 -4.29
C ALA A 105 -32.26 6.13 -5.07
N ASP A 106 -33.41 5.46 -5.02
CA ASP A 106 -33.60 4.12 -5.59
C ASP A 106 -33.31 4.07 -7.10
N GLU A 107 -33.63 5.14 -7.83
CA GLU A 107 -33.38 5.25 -9.27
C GLU A 107 -31.87 5.29 -9.61
N SER A 108 -31.03 5.71 -8.66
CA SER A 108 -29.58 5.80 -8.84
C SER A 108 -28.85 4.49 -8.47
N LYS A 109 -29.47 3.60 -7.69
CA LYS A 109 -28.83 2.40 -7.16
C LYS A 109 -28.33 1.46 -8.26
N ALA A 110 -29.16 1.20 -9.26
CA ALA A 110 -28.81 0.32 -10.37
C ALA A 110 -27.57 0.80 -11.14
N MET A 111 -27.43 2.12 -11.32
CA MET A 111 -26.27 2.73 -11.97
C MET A 111 -25.00 2.54 -11.14
N ILE A 112 -25.07 2.79 -9.82
CA ILE A 112 -23.92 2.62 -8.92
C ILE A 112 -23.47 1.16 -8.92
N ILE A 113 -24.40 0.22 -8.75
CA ILE A 113 -24.08 -1.21 -8.78
C ILE A 113 -23.47 -1.61 -10.13
N GLY A 114 -24.01 -1.10 -11.24
CA GLY A 114 -23.43 -1.30 -12.57
C GLY A 114 -21.99 -0.82 -12.68
N LYS A 115 -21.65 0.31 -12.05
CA LYS A 115 -20.27 0.82 -11.97
C LYS A 115 -19.38 -0.03 -11.10
N LEU A 116 -19.81 -0.40 -9.90
CA LEU A 116 -19.01 -1.26 -9.00
C LEU A 116 -18.74 -2.63 -9.62
N ARG A 117 -19.75 -3.23 -10.26
CA ARG A 117 -19.62 -4.50 -11.00
C ARG A 117 -18.67 -4.40 -12.19
N SER A 118 -18.48 -3.20 -12.74
CA SER A 118 -17.56 -2.99 -13.87
C SER A 118 -16.08 -2.98 -13.47
N LEU A 119 -15.78 -2.87 -12.16
CA LEU A 119 -14.42 -2.90 -11.66
C LEU A 119 -13.77 -4.27 -11.89
N PRO A 120 -12.52 -4.32 -12.38
CA PRO A 120 -11.76 -5.57 -12.51
C PRO A 120 -11.40 -6.14 -11.13
N ILE A 121 -11.14 -7.44 -11.04
CA ILE A 121 -10.63 -8.08 -9.81
C ILE A 121 -9.13 -7.80 -9.63
N ALA A 122 -8.39 -7.69 -10.73
CA ALA A 122 -6.97 -7.38 -10.72
C ALA A 122 -6.60 -6.34 -11.79
N ILE A 123 -5.60 -5.53 -11.51
CA ILE A 123 -4.98 -4.60 -12.46
C ILE A 123 -3.51 -4.96 -12.62
N GLU A 124 -3.00 -4.95 -13.85
CA GLU A 124 -1.58 -4.95 -14.14
C GLU A 124 -1.16 -3.58 -14.67
N VAL A 125 -0.11 -2.99 -14.11
CA VAL A 125 0.49 -1.74 -14.56
C VAL A 125 1.89 -2.02 -15.07
N GLN A 126 2.13 -1.76 -16.36
CA GLN A 126 3.46 -1.90 -16.95
C GLN A 126 4.38 -0.77 -16.46
N SER A 127 5.56 -1.12 -15.94
CA SER A 127 6.58 -0.16 -15.51
C SER A 127 7.96 -0.52 -16.06
N ASP A 128 8.95 0.38 -15.90
CA ASP A 128 10.33 0.12 -16.31
C ASP A 128 11.01 -1.02 -15.53
N ARG A 129 10.50 -1.34 -14.33
CA ARG A 129 11.04 -2.43 -13.49
C ARG A 129 10.31 -3.76 -13.69
N GLY A 130 9.32 -3.78 -14.58
CA GLY A 130 8.41 -4.90 -14.80
C GLY A 130 6.97 -4.59 -14.38
N VAL A 131 6.14 -5.61 -14.40
CA VAL A 131 4.70 -5.47 -14.10
C VAL A 131 4.49 -5.20 -12.62
N VAL A 132 3.65 -4.22 -12.29
CA VAL A 132 3.08 -4.05 -10.96
C VAL A 132 1.66 -4.59 -10.96
N GLY A 133 1.42 -5.64 -10.18
CA GLY A 133 0.10 -6.18 -9.94
C GLY A 133 -0.62 -5.42 -8.84
N VAL A 134 -1.93 -5.23 -8.98
CA VAL A 134 -2.81 -4.70 -7.94
C VAL A 134 -3.98 -5.67 -7.80
N VAL A 135 -4.23 -6.14 -6.58
CA VAL A 135 -5.33 -7.01 -6.21
C VAL A 135 -5.79 -6.64 -4.81
N HIS A 136 -7.06 -6.83 -4.50
CA HIS A 136 -7.59 -6.30 -3.24
C HIS A 136 -6.97 -6.93 -1.99
N ALA A 137 -6.90 -8.26 -1.90
CA ALA A 137 -6.53 -8.93 -0.65
C ALA A 137 -5.25 -9.76 -0.72
N ASP A 138 -5.21 -10.85 -1.49
CA ASP A 138 -4.05 -11.74 -1.50
C ASP A 138 -3.85 -12.52 -2.81
N VAL A 139 -2.65 -13.08 -2.95
CA VAL A 139 -2.24 -14.06 -3.95
C VAL A 139 -1.71 -15.28 -3.22
N PRO A 140 -2.14 -16.52 -3.53
CA PRO A 140 -1.65 -17.71 -2.84
C PRO A 140 -0.12 -17.82 -2.81
N THR A 141 0.43 -18.23 -1.66
CA THR A 141 1.87 -18.45 -1.49
C THR A 141 2.40 -19.48 -2.51
N GLY A 142 3.56 -19.18 -3.12
CA GLY A 142 4.20 -20.04 -4.13
C GLY A 142 3.55 -19.99 -5.52
N MET A 143 2.44 -19.27 -5.71
CA MET A 143 1.79 -19.12 -7.01
C MET A 143 2.40 -17.97 -7.82
N ALA A 144 2.70 -18.21 -9.10
CA ALA A 144 3.13 -17.17 -10.03
C ALA A 144 1.97 -16.23 -10.38
N TRP A 145 2.28 -14.95 -10.60
CA TRP A 145 1.28 -13.92 -10.88
C TRP A 145 0.42 -14.21 -12.12
N SER A 146 1.03 -14.67 -13.21
CA SER A 146 0.28 -15.05 -14.43
C SER A 146 -0.70 -16.19 -14.18
N THR A 147 -0.28 -17.23 -13.45
CA THR A 147 -1.15 -18.35 -13.06
C THR A 147 -2.31 -17.89 -12.18
N PHE A 148 -2.06 -16.95 -11.27
CA PHE A 148 -3.11 -16.35 -10.46
C PHE A 148 -4.16 -15.64 -11.33
N LEU A 149 -3.73 -14.80 -12.29
CA LEU A 149 -4.63 -14.10 -13.20
C LEU A 149 -5.49 -15.04 -14.07
N GLU A 150 -4.89 -16.11 -14.59
CA GLU A 150 -5.60 -17.13 -15.38
C GLU A 150 -6.69 -17.85 -14.57
N GLN A 151 -6.49 -17.97 -13.25
CA GLN A 151 -7.41 -18.66 -12.35
C GLN A 151 -8.48 -17.76 -11.73
N LEU A 152 -8.52 -16.45 -12.02
CA LEU A 152 -9.54 -15.55 -11.45
C LEU A 152 -10.98 -15.90 -11.83
N ASN A 153 -11.21 -16.76 -12.83
CA ASN A 153 -12.55 -17.28 -13.14
C ASN A 153 -12.99 -18.40 -12.17
N ASN A 154 -12.09 -18.96 -11.38
CA ASN A 154 -12.38 -19.91 -10.31
C ASN A 154 -12.87 -19.15 -9.06
N SER A 155 -14.02 -19.54 -8.52
CA SER A 155 -14.60 -18.90 -7.32
C SER A 155 -13.68 -18.96 -6.11
N ALA A 156 -12.90 -20.02 -5.93
CA ALA A 156 -11.94 -20.12 -4.84
C ALA A 156 -10.78 -19.11 -4.98
N MET A 157 -10.37 -18.82 -6.22
CA MET A 157 -9.31 -17.83 -6.46
C MET A 157 -9.84 -16.41 -6.31
N GLU A 158 -11.06 -16.15 -6.78
CA GLU A 158 -11.76 -14.89 -6.54
C GLU A 158 -11.96 -14.63 -5.04
N GLU A 159 -12.33 -15.64 -4.27
CA GLU A 159 -12.45 -15.55 -2.81
C GLU A 159 -11.12 -15.17 -2.14
N ILE A 160 -9.99 -15.72 -2.60
CA ILE A 160 -8.67 -15.33 -2.08
C ILE A 160 -8.29 -13.91 -2.51
N ALA A 161 -8.55 -13.55 -3.76
CA ALA A 161 -8.29 -12.22 -4.29
C ALA A 161 -9.06 -11.12 -3.52
N LEU A 162 -10.23 -11.48 -2.99
CA LEU A 162 -11.11 -10.58 -2.27
C LEU A 162 -10.95 -10.66 -0.74
N TRP A 163 -10.92 -11.84 -0.11
CA TRP A 163 -10.88 -12.03 1.37
C TRP A 163 -9.58 -12.59 1.93
N GLY A 164 -8.59 -12.89 1.09
CA GLY A 164 -7.34 -13.49 1.54
C GLY A 164 -6.61 -12.63 2.59
N ARG A 165 -6.19 -13.24 3.70
CA ARG A 165 -5.38 -12.58 4.75
C ARG A 165 -4.12 -13.35 5.10
N ASP A 166 -3.94 -14.52 4.49
CA ASP A 166 -2.99 -15.53 4.95
C ASP A 166 -1.56 -15.01 4.88
N ARG A 167 -1.18 -14.36 3.78
CA ARG A 167 0.17 -13.81 3.62
C ARG A 167 0.56 -12.84 4.74
N ILE A 168 -0.34 -11.91 5.06
CA ILE A 168 -0.09 -10.88 6.06
C ILE A 168 -0.15 -11.47 7.47
N VAL A 169 -1.18 -12.27 7.78
CA VAL A 169 -1.35 -12.88 9.12
C VAL A 169 -0.21 -13.84 9.43
N LYS A 170 0.15 -14.72 8.50
CA LYS A 170 1.20 -15.73 8.68
C LYS A 170 2.60 -15.21 8.34
N HIS A 171 2.72 -13.96 7.89
CA HIS A 171 3.98 -13.33 7.50
C HIS A 171 4.73 -14.14 6.43
N HIS A 172 4.02 -14.60 5.40
CA HIS A 172 4.65 -15.27 4.27
C HIS A 172 5.44 -14.25 3.44
N ARG A 173 6.77 -14.30 3.56
CA ARG A 173 7.71 -13.37 2.92
C ARG A 173 8.13 -13.77 1.51
N GLU A 174 7.79 -14.98 1.09
CA GLU A 174 8.03 -15.43 -0.27
C GLU A 174 7.29 -14.52 -1.25
N GLY A 175 8.03 -13.94 -2.19
CA GLY A 175 7.45 -13.10 -3.23
C GLY A 175 6.55 -13.88 -4.18
N VAL A 176 5.78 -13.15 -4.97
CA VAL A 176 4.98 -13.67 -6.07
C VAL A 176 5.86 -13.69 -7.34
N PRO A 177 6.16 -14.86 -7.93
CA PRO A 177 6.98 -14.94 -9.14
C PRO A 177 6.32 -14.27 -10.35
N GLY A 178 7.15 -13.70 -11.25
CA GLY A 178 6.70 -13.17 -12.54
C GLY A 178 6.15 -11.73 -12.50
N VAL A 179 6.31 -11.02 -11.38
CA VAL A 179 5.82 -9.65 -11.19
C VAL A 179 6.81 -8.84 -10.35
N TRP A 180 6.95 -7.53 -10.62
CA TRP A 180 7.87 -6.65 -9.90
C TRP A 180 7.36 -6.33 -8.49
N ARG A 181 6.09 -5.96 -8.37
CA ARG A 181 5.39 -5.72 -7.11
C ARG A 181 3.96 -6.20 -7.18
N VAL A 182 3.39 -6.63 -6.06
CA VAL A 182 1.95 -6.83 -5.89
C VAL A 182 1.46 -5.92 -4.78
N CYS A 183 0.57 -4.98 -5.09
CA CYS A 183 -0.01 -4.09 -4.10
C CYS A 183 -1.36 -4.63 -3.64
N THR A 184 -1.55 -4.71 -2.33
CA THR A 184 -2.78 -5.20 -1.70
C THR A 184 -3.28 -4.25 -0.61
N GLY A 185 -4.56 -4.39 -0.29
CA GLY A 185 -5.27 -3.69 0.77
C GLY A 185 -5.83 -4.67 1.80
N HIS A 186 -7.09 -4.48 2.19
CA HIS A 186 -7.97 -5.39 2.92
C HIS A 186 -7.59 -5.74 4.36
N THR A 187 -6.34 -6.16 4.59
CA THR A 187 -5.86 -6.55 5.91
C THR A 187 -5.20 -5.36 6.57
N TRP A 188 -5.94 -4.76 7.50
CA TRP A 188 -5.44 -3.63 8.26
C TRP A 188 -4.14 -3.95 9.00
N ILE A 189 -3.17 -3.05 8.84
CA ILE A 189 -1.88 -3.05 9.53
C ILE A 189 -1.56 -1.63 10.03
N PRO A 190 -0.84 -1.47 11.15
CA PRO A 190 -0.60 -0.15 11.74
C PRO A 190 0.34 0.73 10.91
N ARG A 191 1.13 0.13 10.01
CA ARG A 191 2.03 0.77 9.06
C ARG A 191 2.08 -0.11 7.81
N PRO A 192 2.27 0.44 6.60
CA PRO A 192 2.38 -0.41 5.41
C PRO A 192 3.47 -1.48 5.59
N LEU A 193 3.31 -2.62 4.94
CA LEU A 193 4.17 -3.77 5.15
C LEU A 193 4.62 -4.31 3.80
N ARG A 194 5.92 -4.61 3.70
CA ARG A 194 6.48 -5.33 2.57
C ARG A 194 6.74 -6.79 2.96
N LEU A 195 6.30 -7.72 2.14
CA LEU A 195 6.53 -9.16 2.27
C LEU A 195 7.05 -9.69 0.93
N GLY A 196 8.37 -9.72 0.79
CA GLY A 196 9.03 -9.98 -0.49
C GLY A 196 8.74 -8.85 -1.47
N ASN A 197 8.08 -9.16 -2.59
CA ASN A 197 7.61 -8.15 -3.54
C ASN A 197 6.13 -7.75 -3.34
N VAL A 198 5.46 -8.20 -2.27
CA VAL A 198 4.07 -7.81 -1.96
C VAL A 198 4.08 -6.62 -1.01
N LEU A 199 3.32 -5.57 -1.35
CA LEU A 199 3.13 -4.35 -0.56
C LEU A 199 1.69 -4.32 -0.03
N ALA A 200 1.53 -4.48 1.28
CA ALA A 200 0.26 -4.28 1.96
C ALA A 200 0.13 -2.79 2.34
N LEU A 201 -0.94 -2.15 1.86
CA LEU A 201 -1.14 -0.70 1.92
C LEU A 201 -2.31 -0.28 2.82
N ASP A 202 -3.14 -1.20 3.31
CA ASP A 202 -4.25 -0.82 4.21
C ASP A 202 -3.76 -0.46 5.61
N VAL A 203 -3.71 0.84 5.88
CA VAL A 203 -3.43 1.39 7.22
C VAL A 203 -4.56 2.24 7.77
N THR A 204 -5.75 2.11 7.19
CA THR A 204 -6.88 3.02 7.43
C THR A 204 -7.82 2.58 8.55
N GLY A 205 -7.67 1.37 9.08
CA GLY A 205 -8.51 0.81 10.14
C GLY A 205 -10.00 0.80 9.78
N GLY A 206 -10.35 0.85 8.50
CA GLY A 206 -11.71 1.00 8.01
C GLY A 206 -12.27 2.43 8.00
N ALA A 207 -11.66 3.41 8.65
CA ALA A 207 -12.08 4.83 8.58
C ALA A 207 -11.13 5.77 9.34
N ASP A 208 -10.31 5.23 10.24
CA ASP A 208 -9.41 5.96 11.14
C ASP A 208 -7.94 5.74 10.77
N GLY A 209 -7.20 6.81 10.46
CA GLY A 209 -5.78 6.72 10.07
C GLY A 209 -5.49 7.38 8.72
N SER A 210 -4.23 7.40 8.32
CA SER A 210 -3.82 8.03 7.06
C SER A 210 -3.97 7.07 5.87
N LEU A 211 -3.90 7.57 4.64
CA LEU A 211 -3.83 6.71 3.45
C LEU A 211 -2.37 6.46 3.08
N ALA A 212 -2.03 5.21 2.79
CA ALA A 212 -0.75 4.85 2.21
C ALA A 212 -0.83 4.92 0.68
N ILE A 213 0.11 5.64 0.07
CA ILE A 213 0.20 5.83 -1.37
C ILE A 213 1.59 5.40 -1.83
N TYR A 214 1.66 4.36 -2.65
CA TYR A 214 2.87 3.85 -3.28
C TYR A 214 3.11 4.55 -4.63
N SER A 215 4.30 5.12 -4.83
CA SER A 215 4.77 5.63 -6.13
C SER A 215 5.49 4.52 -6.88
N ILE A 216 4.95 4.09 -8.03
CA ILE A 216 5.53 2.98 -8.81
C ILE A 216 6.92 3.37 -9.35
N GLN A 217 7.06 4.60 -9.85
CA GLN A 217 8.29 5.08 -10.46
C GLN A 217 9.40 5.24 -9.42
N GLU A 218 9.08 5.70 -8.21
CA GLU A 218 10.06 5.88 -7.14
C GLU A 218 10.30 4.60 -6.34
N ASP A 219 9.36 3.65 -6.38
CA ASP A 219 9.29 2.48 -5.50
C ASP A 219 9.36 2.89 -4.03
N LYS A 220 8.48 3.82 -3.66
CA LYS A 220 8.38 4.36 -2.31
C LYS A 220 6.92 4.46 -1.88
N ILE A 221 6.66 4.14 -0.62
CA ILE A 221 5.35 4.33 0.01
C ILE A 221 5.36 5.64 0.79
N PHE A 222 4.31 6.42 0.65
CA PHE A 222 4.10 7.70 1.30
C PHE A 222 2.85 7.67 2.19
N ILE A 223 2.92 8.36 3.32
CA ILE A 223 1.79 8.63 4.21
C ILE A 223 1.76 10.13 4.48
N ASP A 224 0.63 10.79 4.20
CA ASP A 224 0.47 12.25 4.31
C ASP A 224 1.62 13.04 3.62
N GLY A 225 2.14 12.52 2.51
CA GLY A 225 3.23 13.12 1.73
C GLY A 225 4.65 12.81 2.24
N VAL A 226 4.79 12.12 3.37
CA VAL A 226 6.10 11.73 3.92
C VAL A 226 6.42 10.30 3.49
N ALA A 227 7.61 10.08 2.93
CA ALA A 227 8.08 8.76 2.58
C ALA A 227 8.25 7.91 3.85
N THR A 228 7.68 6.70 3.83
CA THR A 228 7.77 5.76 4.95
C THR A 228 9.09 4.98 4.92
N SER A 229 9.61 4.63 6.10
CA SER A 229 10.84 3.83 6.25
C SER A 229 10.67 2.33 6.01
N ILE A 230 9.51 1.90 5.50
CA ILE A 230 9.06 0.50 5.44
C ILE A 230 9.95 -0.40 4.57
N ASP A 231 10.79 0.20 3.73
CA ASP A 231 11.75 -0.52 2.93
C ASP A 231 13.16 -0.57 3.53
N GLN A 232 13.51 0.23 4.54
CA GLN A 232 14.93 0.51 4.73
C GLN A 232 15.71 -0.66 5.32
N ALA A 233 15.20 -1.38 6.33
CA ALA A 233 15.96 -2.48 6.96
C ALA A 233 15.92 -3.78 6.13
N GLU A 234 14.76 -4.09 5.53
CA GLU A 234 14.59 -5.29 4.70
C GLU A 234 15.21 -5.13 3.32
N CYS A 235 14.99 -3.99 2.65
CA CYS A 235 15.71 -3.68 1.41
C CYS A 235 17.21 -3.57 1.69
N LEU A 236 17.65 -3.05 2.85
CA LEU A 236 19.07 -3.08 3.21
C LEU A 236 19.59 -4.52 3.30
N SER A 237 18.81 -5.43 3.88
CA SER A 237 19.19 -6.84 3.98
C SER A 237 19.29 -7.50 2.60
N GLU A 238 18.31 -7.29 1.72
CA GLU A 238 18.34 -7.76 0.32
C GLU A 238 19.53 -7.19 -0.45
N GLN A 239 19.80 -5.89 -0.31
CA GLN A 239 20.91 -5.22 -1.00
C GLN A 239 22.28 -5.61 -0.43
N LEU A 240 22.36 -6.00 0.85
CA LEU A 240 23.56 -6.58 1.46
C LEU A 240 23.86 -7.98 0.89
N GLU A 241 22.85 -8.83 0.70
CA GLU A 241 23.01 -10.13 0.05
C GLU A 241 23.44 -9.97 -1.41
N GLU A 242 22.84 -9.04 -2.16
CA GLU A 242 23.24 -8.73 -3.53
C GLU A 242 24.69 -8.22 -3.60
N LEU A 243 25.09 -7.37 -2.64
CA LEU A 243 26.46 -6.87 -2.52
C LEU A 243 27.45 -8.02 -2.30
N GLU A 244 27.13 -8.96 -1.41
CA GLU A 244 27.95 -10.14 -1.13
C GLU A 244 28.12 -11.01 -2.38
N GLN A 245 27.02 -11.30 -3.09
CA GLN A 245 27.05 -12.08 -4.34
C GLN A 245 27.89 -11.42 -5.43
N ARG A 246 27.72 -10.11 -5.66
CA ARG A 246 28.51 -9.37 -6.67
C ARG A 246 29.98 -9.26 -6.28
N ALA A 247 30.30 -9.15 -4.99
CA ALA A 247 31.68 -9.13 -4.52
C ALA A 247 32.40 -10.47 -4.80
N GLU A 248 31.74 -11.61 -4.58
CA GLU A 248 32.33 -12.92 -4.88
C GLU A 248 32.49 -13.16 -6.40
N ALA A 249 31.55 -12.66 -7.21
CA ALA A 249 31.66 -12.67 -8.67
C ALA A 249 32.86 -11.82 -9.17
N LEU A 250 33.06 -10.63 -8.59
CA LEU A 250 34.21 -9.78 -8.89
C LEU A 250 35.52 -10.47 -8.52
N LYS A 251 35.61 -11.07 -7.33
CA LYS A 251 36.78 -11.83 -6.87
C LYS A 251 37.13 -12.98 -7.81
N THR A 252 36.14 -13.71 -8.28
CA THR A 252 36.32 -14.79 -9.27
C THR A 252 36.87 -14.25 -10.60
N THR A 253 36.35 -13.10 -11.05
CA THR A 253 36.77 -12.46 -12.30
C THR A 253 38.19 -11.89 -12.22
N VAL A 254 38.55 -11.29 -11.07
CA VAL A 254 39.92 -10.84 -10.77
C VAL A 254 40.91 -12.01 -10.82
N ASN A 255 40.59 -13.13 -10.18
CA ASN A 255 41.43 -14.34 -10.21
C ASN A 255 41.58 -14.93 -11.62
N SER A 256 40.66 -14.61 -12.52
CA SER A 256 40.67 -15.02 -13.92
C SER A 256 41.44 -14.07 -14.85
N ASN A 257 42.05 -13.00 -14.31
CA ASN A 257 42.82 -11.97 -15.05
C ASN A 257 42.04 -11.24 -16.16
N LYS A 258 40.72 -11.10 -16.02
CA LYS A 258 39.87 -10.45 -17.03
C LYS A 258 39.70 -8.95 -16.76
N LEU A 259 40.74 -8.18 -17.09
CA LEU A 259 40.89 -6.75 -16.77
C LEU A 259 39.67 -5.85 -17.09
N ILE A 260 39.05 -5.99 -18.26
CA ILE A 260 37.92 -5.14 -18.67
C ILE A 260 36.66 -5.47 -17.85
N GLU A 261 36.35 -6.76 -17.71
CA GLU A 261 35.19 -7.25 -16.94
C GLU A 261 35.32 -6.88 -15.46
N THR A 262 36.54 -6.95 -14.90
CA THR A 262 36.85 -6.49 -13.55
C THR A 262 36.54 -5.00 -13.36
N GLN A 263 36.91 -4.14 -14.32
CA GLN A 263 36.65 -2.69 -14.21
C GLN A 263 35.15 -2.38 -14.22
N VAL A 264 34.38 -3.04 -15.08
CA VAL A 264 32.92 -2.87 -15.16
C VAL A 264 32.25 -3.32 -13.86
N GLN A 265 32.55 -4.54 -13.40
CA GLN A 265 32.00 -5.10 -12.17
C GLN A 265 32.37 -4.27 -10.94
N ALA A 266 33.59 -3.71 -10.89
CA ALA A 266 34.01 -2.84 -9.78
C ALA A 266 33.19 -1.55 -9.72
N ALA A 267 32.87 -0.91 -10.86
CA ALA A 267 32.05 0.30 -10.91
C ALA A 267 30.59 0.04 -10.50
N GLU A 268 30.03 -1.10 -10.91
CA GLU A 268 28.71 -1.55 -10.48
C GLU A 268 28.66 -1.81 -8.96
N LEU A 269 29.68 -2.49 -8.44
CA LEU A 269 29.79 -2.78 -7.01
C LEU A 269 29.94 -1.49 -6.18
N GLU A 270 30.72 -0.50 -6.66
CA GLU A 270 30.86 0.80 -6.00
C GLU A 270 29.51 1.54 -5.91
N SER A 271 28.71 1.47 -6.96
CA SER A 271 27.37 2.07 -6.98
C SER A 271 26.44 1.40 -5.96
N LEU A 272 26.50 0.07 -5.85
CA LEU A 272 25.74 -0.70 -4.88
C LEU A 272 26.18 -0.40 -3.43
N VAL A 273 27.48 -0.27 -3.16
CA VAL A 273 28.00 0.14 -1.83
C VAL A 273 27.46 1.50 -1.40
N LYS A 274 27.41 2.48 -2.31
CA LYS A 274 26.86 3.81 -2.02
C LYS A 274 25.37 3.73 -1.67
N LEU A 275 24.62 2.91 -2.40
CA LEU A 275 23.20 2.66 -2.14
C LEU A 275 22.99 2.04 -0.75
N VAL A 276 23.66 0.93 -0.45
CA VAL A 276 23.62 0.25 0.86
C VAL A 276 23.99 1.19 2.00
N SER A 277 25.02 2.03 1.82
CA SER A 277 25.45 2.99 2.83
C SER A 277 24.40 4.06 3.11
N SER A 278 23.75 4.59 2.06
CA SER A 278 22.65 5.53 2.19
C SER A 278 21.48 4.90 2.93
N MET A 279 21.08 3.69 2.53
CA MET A 279 19.97 2.97 3.14
C MET A 279 20.23 2.68 4.63
N TRP A 280 21.46 2.29 4.99
CA TRP A 280 21.83 2.09 6.39
C TRP A 280 21.72 3.37 7.23
N GLN A 281 22.09 4.54 6.67
CA GLN A 281 21.93 5.81 7.39
C GLN A 281 20.46 6.07 7.72
N GLU A 282 19.57 5.83 6.76
CA GLU A 282 18.14 6.01 6.96
C GLU A 282 17.56 5.00 7.98
N VAL A 283 17.94 3.71 7.91
CA VAL A 283 17.57 2.71 8.94
C VAL A 283 18.00 3.15 10.33
N ARG A 284 19.25 3.59 10.44
CA ARG A 284 19.84 4.01 11.71
C ARG A 284 19.10 5.21 12.29
N GLU A 285 18.74 6.19 11.47
CA GLU A 285 17.93 7.35 11.90
C GLU A 285 16.57 6.90 12.43
N GLY A 286 15.90 5.95 11.75
CA GLY A 286 14.64 5.36 12.22
C GLY A 286 14.78 4.60 13.55
N LEU A 287 15.86 3.84 13.75
CA LEU A 287 16.15 3.14 15.01
C LEU A 287 16.43 4.13 16.17
N GLU A 288 17.17 5.20 15.90
CA GLU A 288 17.43 6.25 16.88
C GLU A 288 16.13 6.94 17.31
N GLU A 289 15.23 7.20 16.37
CA GLU A 289 13.92 7.79 16.66
C GLU A 289 13.06 6.87 17.54
N GLN A 290 13.02 5.57 17.23
CA GLN A 290 12.34 4.57 18.07
C GLN A 290 12.93 4.51 19.48
N GLN A 291 14.26 4.52 19.61
CA GLN A 291 14.93 4.51 20.91
C GLN A 291 14.62 5.78 21.71
N ARG A 292 14.57 6.95 21.06
CA ARG A 292 14.17 8.22 21.71
C ARG A 292 12.74 8.14 22.22
N LEU A 293 11.80 7.61 21.42
CA LEU A 293 10.41 7.43 21.83
C LEU A 293 10.28 6.46 23.01
N LEU A 294 10.95 5.30 22.97
CA LEU A 294 11.01 4.34 24.07
C LEU A 294 11.55 4.95 25.36
N ASN A 295 12.66 5.71 25.27
CA ASN A 295 13.25 6.39 26.40
C ASN A 295 12.31 7.45 26.98
N ALA A 296 11.59 8.19 26.13
CA ALA A 296 10.61 9.17 26.56
C ALA A 296 9.41 8.53 27.26
N LEU A 297 8.88 7.44 26.70
CA LEU A 297 7.80 6.63 27.29
C LEU A 297 8.20 6.04 28.65
N HIS A 298 9.42 5.52 28.75
CA HIS A 298 9.96 5.04 30.03
C HIS A 298 10.09 6.19 31.04
N GLY A 299 10.63 7.35 30.63
CA GLY A 299 10.73 8.54 31.45
C GLY A 299 9.38 9.11 31.92
N LEU A 300 8.31 8.86 31.15
CA LEU A 300 6.92 9.13 31.50
C LEU A 300 6.37 8.13 32.53
N SER A 301 6.64 6.85 32.34
CA SER A 301 6.25 5.78 33.26
C SER A 301 6.83 5.96 34.67
N LEU A 302 8.02 6.56 34.77
CA LEU A 302 8.69 6.84 36.05
C LEU A 302 8.17 8.11 36.75
N THR A 303 7.29 8.88 36.12
CA THR A 303 6.73 10.13 36.67
C THR A 303 5.24 10.01 37.03
N THR A 304 4.85 10.67 38.12
CA THR A 304 3.49 10.70 38.65
C THR A 304 3.00 12.13 38.91
N GLY A 305 1.68 12.32 39.00
CA GLY A 305 1.05 13.62 39.27
C GLY A 305 1.22 14.64 38.14
N GLU A 306 1.17 15.94 38.46
CA GLU A 306 1.24 17.05 37.48
C GLU A 306 2.49 17.00 36.58
N ARG A 307 3.60 16.48 37.08
CA ARG A 307 4.84 16.30 36.31
C ARG A 307 4.71 15.29 35.18
N ARG A 308 3.81 14.31 35.31
CA ARG A 308 3.51 13.34 34.25
C ARG A 308 2.73 13.99 33.12
N GLY A 309 1.73 14.82 33.45
CA GLY A 309 0.93 15.56 32.48
C GLY A 309 1.81 16.49 31.63
N ALA A 310 2.65 17.30 32.28
CA ALA A 310 3.58 18.20 31.58
C ALA A 310 4.56 17.46 30.65
N LYS A 311 5.09 16.31 31.08
CA LYS A 311 5.96 15.47 30.23
C LYS A 311 5.22 14.82 29.07
N LEU A 312 3.95 14.47 29.26
CA LEU A 312 3.14 13.91 28.20
C LEU A 312 2.84 14.96 27.15
N ASP A 313 2.50 16.19 27.56
CA ASP A 313 2.32 17.31 26.64
C ASP A 313 3.61 17.66 25.90
N GLU A 314 4.76 17.64 26.57
CA GLU A 314 6.07 17.83 25.94
C GLU A 314 6.38 16.72 24.91
N LEU A 315 6.03 15.46 25.22
CA LEU A 315 6.21 14.34 24.29
C LEU A 315 5.23 14.44 23.10
N CYS A 316 3.97 14.81 23.34
CA CYS A 316 2.98 15.04 22.29
C CYS A 316 3.40 16.17 21.35
N ALA A 317 3.94 17.27 21.89
CA ALA A 317 4.42 18.41 21.11
C ALA A 317 5.62 18.04 20.20
N LYS A 318 6.48 17.10 20.61
CA LYS A 318 7.56 16.60 19.74
C LYS A 318 7.05 15.75 18.58
N HIS A 319 5.81 15.30 18.64
CA HIS A 319 5.15 14.49 17.63
C HIS A 319 3.91 15.20 17.07
N GLU A 320 3.87 16.53 17.13
CA GLU A 320 2.70 17.33 16.77
C GLU A 320 2.21 17.04 15.35
N ASN A 321 0.90 16.84 15.19
CA ASN A 321 0.24 16.48 13.93
C ASN A 321 0.66 15.12 13.34
N THR A 322 1.22 14.22 14.15
CA THR A 322 1.53 12.84 13.74
C THR A 322 0.58 11.83 14.40
N GLN A 323 0.50 10.62 13.82
CA GLN A 323 -0.25 9.51 14.43
C GLN A 323 0.31 9.11 15.82
N VAL A 324 1.60 9.37 16.08
CA VAL A 324 2.23 9.10 17.37
C VAL A 324 1.65 10.02 18.45
N GLU A 325 1.43 11.31 18.17
CA GLU A 325 0.73 12.21 19.09
C GLU A 325 -0.69 11.70 19.40
N ALA A 326 -1.46 11.37 18.37
CA ALA A 326 -2.84 10.89 18.54
C ALA A 326 -2.91 9.63 19.41
N LEU A 327 -1.97 8.70 19.22
CA LEU A 327 -1.83 7.50 20.05
C LEU A 327 -1.38 7.80 21.48
N LEU A 328 -0.40 8.70 21.65
CA LEU A 328 0.10 9.11 22.97
C LEU A 328 -1.01 9.76 23.80
N ARG A 329 -1.78 10.68 23.22
CA ARG A 329 -2.92 11.34 23.88
C ARG A 329 -4.02 10.34 24.22
N ARG A 330 -4.31 9.39 23.32
CA ARG A 330 -5.35 8.38 23.55
C ARG A 330 -5.00 7.36 24.63
N LEU A 331 -3.73 6.94 24.71
CA LEU A 331 -3.30 5.85 25.58
C LEU A 331 -2.77 6.32 26.94
N LEU A 332 -2.21 7.53 27.01
CA LEU A 332 -1.49 8.03 28.19
C LEU A 332 -2.04 9.33 28.76
N GLY A 333 -2.96 10.00 28.03
CA GLY A 333 -3.58 11.28 28.38
C GLY A 333 -4.71 11.21 29.38
#